data_AF-R7V137-F1
#
_entry.id   AF-R7V137-F1
#
_cell.length_a   1.000
_cell.length_b   1.000
_cell.length_c   1.000
_cell.angle_alpha   90.00
_cell.angle_beta   90.00
_cell.angle_gamma   90.00
#
_symmetry.space_group_name_H-M   'P 1'
#
loop_
_entity.id
_entity.type
_entity.pdbx_description
1 polymer ?
#
loop_
_entity_poly.entity_id
_entity_poly.type
_entity_poly.pdbx_seq_one_letter_code
_entity_poly.pdbx_strand_id
1 'polypeptide(L)' 'MQPLQMVLQSLQEKGVIADVDCPTDWVHNLVITEKKNGNLRLCIDPKPLNRAIKRE' A
#
# COMPACT_ATOMS: atom_id res chain seq x y z
N MET A 1 14.54 10.23 9.77
CA MET A 1 13.19 9.65 9.54
C MET A 1 13.31 8.58 8.47
N GLN A 2 12.61 7.46 8.62
CA GLN A 2 12.75 6.31 7.71
C GLN A 2 12.10 6.63 6.35
N PRO A 3 12.70 6.27 5.19
CA PRO A 3 12.18 6.58 3.86
C PRO A 3 10.73 6.13 3.60
N LEU A 4 10.29 5.06 4.25
CA LEU A 4 8.92 4.54 4.16
C LEU A 4 7.87 5.49 4.75
N GLN A 5 8.13 6.08 5.93
CA GLN A 5 7.18 6.97 6.60
C GLN A 5 6.87 8.20 5.76
N MET A 6 7.88 8.78 5.10
CA MET A 6 7.69 9.94 4.22
C MET A 6 6.81 9.61 3.01
N VAL A 7 6.95 8.41 2.44
CA VAL A 7 6.13 7.98 1.31
C VAL A 7 4.69 7.76 1.75
N LEU A 8 4.47 7.11 2.90
CA LEU A 8 3.13 6.90 3.45
C LEU A 8 2.44 8.23 3.76
N GLN A 9 3.14 9.16 4.41
CA GLN A 9 2.62 10.49 4.69
C GLN A 9 2.25 11.24 3.39
N SER A 10 3.13 11.23 2.37
CA SER A 10 2.82 11.84 1.08
C SER A 10 1.61 11.22 0.38
N LEU A 11 1.37 9.91 0.56
CA LEU A 11 0.18 9.23 0.03
C LEU A 11 -1.08 9.60 0.82
N GLN A 12 -0.99 9.77 2.14
CA GLN A 12 -2.09 10.27 2.98
C GLN A 12 -2.46 11.71 2.61
N GLU A 13 -1.47 12.59 2.47
CA GLU A 13 -1.67 14.00 2.07
C GLU A 13 -2.32 14.13 0.68
N LYS A 14 -2.04 13.18 -0.23
CA LYS A 14 -2.67 13.11 -1.56
C LYS A 14 -4.06 12.46 -1.54
N GLY A 15 -4.52 11.94 -0.40
CA GLY A 15 -5.78 11.23 -0.26
C GLY A 15 -5.80 9.85 -0.93
N VAL A 16 -4.63 9.24 -1.18
CA VAL A 16 -4.53 7.90 -1.80
C VAL A 16 -4.77 6.79 -0.78
N ILE A 17 -4.34 7.01 0.46
CA ILE A 17 -4.54 6.08 1.59
C ILE A 17 -5.03 6.87 2.80
N ALA A 18 -5.63 6.17 3.76
CA ALA A 18 -6.06 6.72 5.05
C ALA A 18 -5.64 5.79 6.18
N ASP A 19 -5.51 6.34 7.38
CA ASP A 19 -5.32 5.52 8.58
C ASP A 19 -6.62 4.76 8.89
N VAL A 20 -6.44 3.54 9.41
CA VAL A 20 -7.54 2.67 9.82
C VAL A 20 -7.35 2.36 11.30
N ASP A 21 -8.36 2.66 12.10
CA ASP A 21 -8.36 2.55 13.56
C ASP A 21 -9.00 1.25 14.08
N CYS A 22 -9.75 0.55 13.22
CA CYS A 22 -10.47 -0.67 13.55
C CYS A 22 -9.96 -1.86 12.70
N PRO A 23 -10.02 -3.10 13.23
CA PRO A 23 -9.74 -4.28 12.43
C PRO A 23 -10.66 -4.35 11.21
N THR A 24 -10.09 -4.61 10.04
CA THR A 24 -10.83 -4.90 8.82
C THR A 24 -10.65 -6.37 8.45
N ASP A 25 -11.65 -6.94 7.80
CA ASP A 25 -11.54 -8.31 7.25
C ASP A 25 -10.48 -8.40 6.13
N TRP A 26 -10.00 -7.25 5.66
CA TRP A 26 -9.07 -7.12 4.53
C TRP A 26 -7.74 -6.56 5.01
N VAL A 27 -6.75 -7.45 5.14
CA VAL A 27 -5.35 -7.09 5.37
C VAL A 27 -4.51 -7.62 4.22
N HIS A 28 -3.59 -6.79 3.74
CA HIS A 28 -2.67 -7.16 2.67
C HIS A 28 -1.23 -6.85 3.06
N ASN A 29 -0.32 -7.73 2.68
CA ASN A 29 1.11 -7.51 2.91
C ASN A 29 1.61 -6.35 2.05
N LEU A 30 2.39 -5.46 2.68
CA LEU A 30 3.10 -4.39 1.99
C LEU A 30 4.45 -4.91 1.51
N VAL A 31 4.69 -4.83 0.20
CA VAL A 31 5.95 -5.18 -0.43
C VAL A 31 6.65 -3.90 -0.86
N ILE A 32 7.91 -3.73 -0.45
CA ILE A 32 8.70 -2.53 -0.72
C ILE A 32 9.82 -2.91 -1.68
N THR A 33 9.92 -2.18 -2.80
CA THR A 33 11.00 -2.33 -3.78
C THR A 33 11.57 -0.96 -4.13
N GLU A 34 12.79 -0.92 -4.66
CA GLU A 34 13.41 0.32 -5.11
C GLU A 34 13.23 0.50 -6.62
N LYS A 35 12.85 1.70 -7.05
CA LYS A 35 12.83 2.06 -8.48
C LYS A 35 14.24 2.35 -8.95
N LYS A 36 14.46 2.31 -10.28
CA LYS A 36 15.76 2.67 -10.90
C LYS A 36 16.27 4.08 -10.53
N ASN A 37 15.38 4.98 -10.10
CA ASN A 37 15.73 6.34 -9.69
C ASN A 37 15.95 6.50 -8.18
N GLY A 38 16.05 5.41 -7.41
CA GLY A 38 16.27 5.42 -5.96
C GLY A 38 15.01 5.61 -5.10
N ASN A 39 13.87 5.90 -5.72
CA ASN A 39 12.62 6.09 -4.96
C ASN A 39 12.00 4.75 -4.58
N LEU A 40 11.35 4.69 -3.41
CA LEU A 40 10.58 3.52 -3.01
C LEU A 40 9.34 3.33 -3.90
N ARG A 41 9.06 2.06 -4.20
CA ARG A 41 7.82 1.56 -4.79
C ARG A 41 7.15 0.66 -3.77
N LEU A 42 5.98 1.11 -3.31
CA LEU A 42 5.11 0.34 -2.43
C LEU A 42 4.14 -0.48 -3.29
N CYS A 43 4.06 -1.78 -3.03
CA CYS A 43 3.18 -2.72 -3.70
C CYS A 43 2.33 -3.45 -2.67
N ILE A 44 1.08 -3.70 -3.01
CA ILE A 44 0.19 -4.60 -2.26
C ILE A 44 0.29 -5.98 -2.90
N ASP A 45 0.31 -7.06 -2.12
CA ASP A 45 0.17 -8.41 -2.68
C ASP A 45 -1.25 -8.60 -3.24
N PRO A 46 -1.43 -8.68 -4.58
CA PRO A 46 -2.75 -8.71 -5.17
C PRO A 46 -3.33 -10.13 -5.20
N LYS A 47 -2.58 -11.18 -4.81
CA LYS A 47 -3.06 -12.57 -4.92
C LYS A 47 -4.35 -12.84 -4.15
N PRO A 48 -4.53 -12.41 -2.89
CA PRO A 48 -5.79 -12.61 -2.17
C PRO A 48 -6.92 -11.79 -2.80
N LEU A 49 -6.63 -10.52 -3.11
CA LEU A 49 -7.58 -9.59 -3.73
C LEU A 49 -8.12 -10.13 -5.05
N ASN A 50 -7.25 -10.57 -5.94
CA ASN A 50 -7.61 -11.08 -7.26
C ASN A 50 -8.49 -12.35 -7.22
N ARG A 51 -8.42 -13.15 -6.16
CA ARG A 51 -9.32 -14.31 -5.99
C ARG A 51 -10.71 -13.91 -5.51
N ALA A 52 -10.81 -12.83 -4.75
CA ALA A 52 -12.07 -12.35 -4.19
C ALA A 52 -12.85 -11.44 -5.15
N ILE A 53 -12.17 -10.84 -6.14
CA ILE A 53 -12.81 -9.99 -7.16
C ILE A 53 -13.78 -10.83 -8.00
N LYS A 54 -15.05 -10.44 -8.01
CA LYS A 54 -16.06 -10.91 -8.97
C LYS A 54 -15.96 -10.07 -10.25
N ARG A 55 -16.03 -10.72 -11.41
CA ARG A 55 -16.02 -10.09 -12.74
C ARG A 55 -17.38 -10.30 -13.40
N GLU A 56 -17.83 -9.32 -14.18
CA GLU A 56 -19.05 -9.41 -15.00
C GLU A 56 -18.84 -10.29 -16.23
#